data_AF-A0A0W0YEZ1-F1
#
_entry.id   AF-A0A0W0YEZ1-F1
#
_cell.length_a   1.000
_cell.length_b   1.000
_cell.length_c   1.000
_cell.angle_alpha   90.00
_cell.angle_beta   90.00
_cell.angle_gamma   90.00
#
_symmetry.space_group_name_H-M   'P 1'
#
loop_
_entity.id
_entity.type
_entity.pdbx_description
1 polymer ?
#
loop_
_entity_poly.entity_id
_entity_poly.type
_entity_poly.pdbx_seq_one_letter_code
_entity_poly.pdbx_strand_id
1 'polypeptide(L)'
;MMFQKIMEIKNFREALKDIHFDTWLVLDLDNTVMTPKIAFGGDAWFEGLFSHVSQKKIEMAIAQPSLMSVYNSAQHFVRTSAVEPTIANIISALQDIGIPVIGLTARGYSIRHQTLRQLADMGVDFSRNTIVPDDSSSCQGGVIFCAGGDKGENLNTFLSRLERVPRHIVMLDDKKKHLERVMIALKPLGIHFSGFRYGYLDEKVQQFSMEAANIQLAHLWKWLSATVQEDIKKLKLIAEEHMGTLSPLVYSESFFHPEHPLHSISSKPHAEESSQGKHSKLLQRSLSAASFFSKGNQAGLAFNTRYENGTRCINR
;
A
#
# COMPACT_ATOMS: atom_id res chain seq x y z
N MET A 1 16.28 20.52 16.97
CA MET A 1 16.66 20.81 15.58
C MET A 1 15.86 19.87 14.71
N MET A 2 15.00 20.38 13.82
CA MET A 2 14.14 19.56 12.96
C MET A 2 14.99 18.93 11.85
N PHE A 3 14.95 17.61 11.70
CA PHE A 3 15.70 16.90 10.67
C PHE A 3 14.81 16.60 9.46
N GLN A 4 15.23 17.05 8.28
CA GLN A 4 14.58 16.77 7.01
C GLN A 4 15.64 16.42 5.97
N LYS A 5 15.47 15.28 5.29
CA LYS A 5 16.31 14.88 4.17
C LYS A 5 15.53 14.16 3.10
N ILE A 6 16.02 14.24 1.87
CA ILE A 6 15.60 13.40 0.74
C ILE A 6 16.87 12.80 0.13
N MET A 7 16.92 11.48 0.01
CA MET A 7 18.05 10.73 -0.55
C MET A 7 17.61 9.82 -1.69
N GLU A 8 18.51 9.56 -2.63
CA GLU A 8 18.33 8.52 -3.64
C GLU A 8 18.71 7.15 -3.05
N ILE A 9 17.91 6.12 -3.32
CA ILE A 9 18.26 4.72 -2.99
C ILE A 9 17.89 3.81 -4.16
N LYS A 10 18.60 2.68 -4.27
CA LYS A 10 18.31 1.66 -5.28
C LYS A 10 17.67 0.42 -4.69
N ASN A 11 17.72 0.21 -3.38
CA ASN A 11 17.11 -0.95 -2.71
C ASN A 11 16.33 -0.51 -1.48
N PHE A 12 15.16 -1.11 -1.23
CA PHE A 12 14.30 -0.78 -0.09
C PHE A 12 15.05 -0.88 1.24
N ARG A 13 15.95 -1.87 1.38
CA ARG A 13 16.73 -2.12 2.60
C ARG A 13 17.58 -0.93 3.04
N GLU A 14 17.95 -0.04 2.13
CA GLU A 14 18.74 1.14 2.45
C GLU A 14 17.97 2.11 3.36
N ALA A 15 16.65 2.19 3.20
CA ALA A 15 15.78 3.04 4.03
C ALA A 15 15.61 2.52 5.46
N LEU A 16 15.84 1.22 5.71
CA LEU A 16 15.68 0.60 7.03
C LEU A 16 16.63 1.20 8.08
N LYS A 17 17.74 1.80 7.65
CA LYS A 17 18.71 2.48 8.54
C LYS A 17 18.11 3.66 9.29
N ASP A 18 17.03 4.24 8.75
CA ASP A 18 16.34 5.38 9.35
C ASP A 18 15.04 4.99 10.05
N ILE A 19 14.68 3.71 10.10
CA ILE A 19 13.48 3.24 10.78
C ILE A 19 13.81 2.89 12.23
N HIS A 20 13.11 3.55 13.16
CA HIS A 20 13.27 3.42 14.61
C HIS A 20 11.89 3.20 15.25
N PHE A 21 11.84 2.88 16.55
CA PHE A 21 10.59 2.51 17.24
C PHE A 21 9.43 3.53 17.15
N ASP A 22 9.72 4.83 17.00
CA ASP A 22 8.73 5.92 16.89
C ASP A 22 8.60 6.46 15.44
N THR A 23 8.94 5.61 14.47
CA THR A 23 8.82 5.93 13.04
C THR A 23 7.51 5.39 12.50
N TRP A 24 6.81 6.17 11.67
CA TRP A 24 5.82 5.63 10.76
C TRP A 24 6.44 5.50 9.38
N LEU A 25 6.23 4.36 8.74
CA LEU A 25 6.68 4.11 7.38
C LEU A 25 5.52 4.37 6.41
N VAL A 26 5.75 5.29 5.47
CA VAL A 26 4.79 5.63 4.42
C VAL A 26 5.36 5.14 3.09
N LEU A 27 4.59 4.35 2.35
CA LEU A 27 5.01 3.78 1.08
C LEU A 27 4.08 4.24 -0.02
N ASP A 28 4.65 4.82 -1.06
CA ASP A 28 3.96 4.82 -2.34
C ASP A 28 3.74 3.38 -2.85
N LEU A 29 2.81 3.21 -3.79
CA LEU A 29 2.47 1.91 -4.34
C LEU A 29 3.11 1.66 -5.70
N ASP A 30 2.76 2.44 -6.72
CA ASP A 30 3.18 2.18 -8.10
C ASP A 30 4.67 2.46 -8.30
N ASN A 31 5.40 1.50 -8.86
CA ASN A 31 6.87 1.50 -8.96
C ASN A 31 7.64 1.55 -7.62
N THR A 32 6.95 1.57 -6.48
CA THR A 32 7.55 1.54 -5.15
C THR A 32 7.33 0.20 -4.45
N VAL A 33 6.09 -0.17 -4.17
CA VAL A 33 5.73 -1.49 -3.60
C VAL A 33 5.42 -2.49 -4.72
N MET A 34 4.76 -2.03 -5.77
CA MET A 34 4.24 -2.88 -6.84
C MET A 34 4.51 -2.34 -8.24
N THR A 35 4.60 -3.26 -9.19
CA THR A 35 4.72 -2.97 -10.63
C THR A 35 3.86 -3.95 -11.42
N PRO A 36 3.26 -3.56 -12.56
CA PRO A 36 2.55 -4.52 -13.41
C PRO A 36 3.51 -5.59 -13.94
N LYS A 37 2.99 -6.80 -14.15
CA LYS A 37 3.74 -7.92 -14.76
C LYS A 37 4.02 -7.73 -16.26
N ILE A 38 3.34 -6.77 -16.88
CA ILE A 38 3.42 -6.42 -18.31
C ILE A 38 3.52 -4.89 -18.46
N ALA A 39 3.70 -4.38 -19.68
CA ALA A 39 3.82 -2.94 -19.92
C ALA A 39 2.49 -2.19 -19.65
N PHE A 40 1.38 -2.88 -19.86
CA PHE A 40 0.03 -2.36 -19.66
C PHE A 40 -0.35 -2.20 -18.18
N GLY A 41 -1.07 -1.11 -17.85
CA GLY A 41 -1.75 -0.94 -16.57
C GLY A 41 -0.95 -0.26 -15.46
N GLY A 42 0.32 0.03 -15.66
CA GLY A 42 1.16 0.73 -14.68
C GLY A 42 1.19 2.24 -14.83
N ASP A 43 1.91 2.88 -13.93
CA ASP A 43 2.12 4.33 -13.91
C ASP A 43 2.76 4.87 -15.20
N ALA A 44 3.78 4.19 -15.75
CA ALA A 44 4.39 4.60 -17.02
C ALA A 44 3.40 4.58 -18.20
N TRP A 45 2.49 3.60 -18.23
CA TRP A 45 1.42 3.57 -19.23
C TRP A 45 0.40 4.69 -19.00
N PHE A 46 0.03 4.95 -17.75
CA PHE A 46 -0.86 6.04 -17.41
C PHE A 46 -0.30 7.41 -17.83
N GLU A 47 0.97 7.70 -17.53
CA GLU A 47 1.63 8.92 -17.99
C GLU A 47 1.72 8.96 -19.53
N GLY A 48 2.04 7.83 -20.16
CA GLY A 48 2.07 7.67 -21.60
C GLY A 48 0.74 7.99 -22.29
N LEU A 49 -0.40 7.71 -21.64
CA LEU A 49 -1.72 8.06 -22.16
C LEU A 49 -1.90 9.58 -22.30
N PHE A 50 -1.44 10.38 -21.34
CA PHE A 50 -1.49 11.85 -21.42
C PHE A 50 -0.58 12.37 -22.53
N SER A 51 0.63 11.83 -22.64
CA SER A 51 1.55 12.17 -23.73
C SER A 51 0.96 11.83 -25.10
N HIS A 52 0.31 10.67 -25.24
CA HIS A 52 -0.36 10.26 -26.48
C HIS A 52 -1.48 11.21 -26.87
N VAL A 53 -2.37 11.56 -25.95
CA VAL A 53 -3.47 12.52 -26.19
C VAL A 53 -2.92 13.89 -26.61
N SER A 54 -1.86 14.36 -25.96
CA SER A 54 -1.18 15.61 -26.32
C SER A 54 -0.58 15.55 -27.73
N GLN A 55 0.13 14.47 -28.08
CA GLN A 55 0.71 14.27 -29.42
C GLN A 55 -0.36 14.17 -30.52
N LYS A 56 -1.51 13.57 -30.23
CA LYS A 56 -2.65 13.48 -31.15
C LYS A 56 -3.48 14.76 -31.20
N LYS A 57 -3.10 15.81 -30.45
CA LYS A 57 -3.79 17.11 -30.36
C LYS A 57 -5.27 16.95 -29.96
N ILE A 58 -5.57 15.98 -29.13
CA ILE A 58 -6.91 15.79 -28.55
C ILE A 58 -6.98 16.69 -27.30
N GLU A 59 -8.05 17.46 -27.17
CA GLU A 59 -8.21 18.38 -26.04
C GLU A 59 -8.29 17.61 -24.71
N MET A 60 -7.47 18.00 -23.74
CA MET A 60 -7.37 17.29 -22.45
C MET A 60 -8.69 17.26 -21.68
N ALA A 61 -9.46 18.37 -21.69
CA ALA A 61 -10.75 18.42 -21.01
C ALA A 61 -11.75 17.39 -21.57
N ILE A 62 -11.66 17.09 -22.87
CA ILE A 62 -12.50 16.11 -23.56
C ILE A 62 -11.96 14.68 -23.41
N ALA A 63 -10.63 14.53 -23.35
CA ALA A 63 -9.97 13.24 -23.26
C ALA A 63 -9.95 12.67 -21.83
N GLN A 64 -9.86 13.51 -20.81
CA GLN A 64 -9.64 13.08 -19.43
C GLN A 64 -10.70 12.08 -18.91
N PRO A 65 -12.02 12.25 -19.15
CA PRO A 65 -13.00 11.25 -18.75
C PRO A 65 -12.74 9.88 -19.40
N SER A 66 -12.43 9.88 -20.71
CA SER A 66 -12.10 8.66 -21.47
C SER A 66 -10.79 8.03 -21.00
N LEU A 67 -9.77 8.84 -20.68
CA LEU A 67 -8.50 8.35 -20.12
C LEU A 67 -8.72 7.63 -18.79
N MET A 68 -9.49 8.25 -17.89
CA MET A 68 -9.80 7.66 -16.58
C MET A 68 -10.68 6.42 -16.72
N SER A 69 -11.64 6.42 -17.64
CA SER A 69 -12.48 5.27 -17.98
C SER A 69 -11.62 4.06 -18.41
N VAL A 70 -10.71 4.28 -19.37
CA VAL A 70 -9.80 3.24 -19.89
C VAL A 70 -8.84 2.77 -18.81
N TYR A 71 -8.17 3.68 -18.10
CA TYR A 71 -7.21 3.33 -17.06
C TYR A 71 -7.86 2.57 -15.89
N ASN A 72 -9.02 3.03 -15.40
CA ASN A 72 -9.71 2.36 -14.30
C ASN A 72 -10.19 0.96 -14.72
N SER A 73 -10.69 0.83 -15.95
CA SER A 73 -11.10 -0.46 -16.50
C SER A 73 -9.93 -1.43 -16.63
N ALA A 74 -8.76 -0.95 -17.04
CA ALA A 74 -7.53 -1.76 -17.10
C ALA A 74 -7.19 -2.40 -15.75
N GLN A 75 -7.38 -1.69 -14.64
CA GLN A 75 -7.07 -2.21 -13.30
C GLN A 75 -7.91 -3.43 -12.91
N HIS A 76 -9.05 -3.67 -13.55
CA HIS A 76 -9.81 -4.91 -13.33
C HIS A 76 -9.03 -6.15 -13.80
N PHE A 77 -8.18 -5.99 -14.81
CA PHE A 77 -7.47 -7.08 -15.47
C PHE A 77 -5.98 -7.14 -15.10
N VAL A 78 -5.36 -6.05 -14.64
CA VAL A 78 -3.91 -6.04 -14.43
C VAL A 78 -3.52 -6.81 -13.18
N ARG A 79 -2.57 -7.75 -13.32
CA ARG A 79 -1.83 -8.35 -12.20
C ARG A 79 -0.51 -7.64 -11.97
N THR A 80 -0.13 -7.56 -10.70
CA THR A 80 1.09 -6.92 -10.22
C THR A 80 2.06 -7.94 -9.64
N SER A 81 3.31 -7.53 -9.49
CA SER A 81 4.32 -8.18 -8.69
C SER A 81 4.96 -7.15 -7.77
N ALA A 82 5.55 -7.64 -6.66
CA ALA A 82 6.37 -6.79 -5.82
C ALA A 82 7.56 -6.24 -6.62
N VAL A 83 7.94 -4.98 -6.35
CA VAL A 83 9.08 -4.34 -7.02
C VAL A 83 10.38 -5.09 -6.70
N GLU A 84 10.58 -5.42 -5.43
CA GLU A 84 11.59 -6.38 -4.97
C GLU A 84 10.91 -7.60 -4.36
N PRO A 85 11.48 -8.82 -4.53
CA PRO A 85 10.93 -10.05 -3.94
C PRO A 85 10.76 -10.00 -2.41
N THR A 86 11.53 -9.16 -1.71
CA THR A 86 11.52 -9.11 -0.24
C THR A 86 10.57 -8.08 0.35
N ILE A 87 9.90 -7.24 -0.46
CA ILE A 87 9.07 -6.14 0.05
C ILE A 87 7.96 -6.63 0.99
N ALA A 88 7.22 -7.67 0.62
CA ALA A 88 6.15 -8.22 1.48
C ALA A 88 6.67 -8.69 2.85
N ASN A 89 7.84 -9.34 2.87
CA ASN A 89 8.49 -9.80 4.09
C ASN A 89 9.01 -8.63 4.94
N ILE A 90 9.53 -7.58 4.31
CA ILE A 90 9.99 -6.39 5.02
C ILE A 90 8.81 -5.65 5.65
N ILE A 91 7.72 -5.43 4.89
CA ILE A 91 6.50 -4.79 5.39
C ILE A 91 5.97 -5.57 6.58
N SER A 92 5.73 -6.87 6.43
CA SER A 92 5.21 -7.70 7.53
C SER A 92 6.12 -7.71 8.76
N ALA A 93 7.44 -7.83 8.58
CA ALA A 93 8.38 -7.80 9.70
C ALA A 93 8.34 -6.45 10.46
N LEU A 94 8.25 -5.33 9.74
CA LEU A 94 8.11 -4.00 10.37
C LEU A 94 6.77 -3.87 11.11
N GLN A 95 5.70 -4.41 10.54
CA GLN A 95 4.39 -4.43 11.19
C GLN A 95 4.40 -5.27 12.47
N ASP A 96 5.06 -6.44 12.44
CA ASP A 96 5.14 -7.37 13.55
C ASP A 96 5.94 -6.82 14.75
N ILE A 97 6.89 -5.91 14.51
CA ILE A 97 7.59 -5.17 15.57
C ILE A 97 6.91 -3.86 15.98
N GLY A 98 5.70 -3.60 15.45
CA GLY A 98 4.86 -2.48 15.87
C GLY A 98 5.09 -1.16 15.13
N ILE A 99 5.89 -1.12 14.05
CA ILE A 99 6.06 0.07 13.21
C ILE A 99 4.83 0.22 12.31
N PRO A 100 4.03 1.30 12.42
CA PRO A 100 2.92 1.52 11.50
C PRO A 100 3.42 1.66 10.07
N VAL A 101 2.83 0.88 9.15
CA VAL A 101 3.14 0.94 7.72
C VAL A 101 1.88 1.35 6.96
N ILE A 102 1.99 2.43 6.19
CA ILE A 102 0.87 3.09 5.51
C ILE A 102 1.10 3.09 4.01
N GLY A 103 0.12 2.67 3.23
CA GLY A 103 0.11 2.92 1.78
C GLY A 103 -0.37 4.35 1.47
N LEU A 104 0.31 5.05 0.56
CA LEU A 104 -0.05 6.41 0.14
C LEU A 104 0.08 6.53 -1.38
N THR A 105 -1.04 6.44 -2.10
CA THR A 105 -1.06 6.31 -3.56
C THR A 105 -1.74 7.48 -4.25
N ALA A 106 -1.25 7.83 -5.45
CA ALA A 106 -1.94 8.76 -6.35
C ALA A 106 -3.18 8.13 -7.02
N ARG A 107 -3.40 6.82 -6.91
CA ARG A 107 -4.60 6.16 -7.43
C ARG A 107 -5.88 6.73 -6.81
N GLY A 108 -6.96 6.69 -7.59
CA GLY A 108 -8.29 7.09 -7.15
C GLY A 108 -8.95 6.03 -6.27
N TYR A 109 -9.79 6.47 -5.34
CA TYR A 109 -10.56 5.59 -4.47
C TYR A 109 -11.57 4.70 -5.25
N SER A 110 -11.94 5.09 -6.47
CA SER A 110 -12.81 4.29 -7.36
C SER A 110 -12.22 2.92 -7.71
N ILE A 111 -10.90 2.76 -7.70
CA ILE A 111 -10.18 1.50 -8.02
C ILE A 111 -9.56 0.84 -6.78
N ARG A 112 -10.06 1.18 -5.58
CA ARG A 112 -9.52 0.65 -4.32
C ARG A 112 -9.59 -0.86 -4.21
N HIS A 113 -10.69 -1.49 -4.65
CA HIS A 113 -10.84 -2.94 -4.59
C HIS A 113 -9.84 -3.67 -5.47
N GLN A 114 -9.58 -3.14 -6.67
CA GLN A 114 -8.57 -3.65 -7.60
C GLN A 114 -7.17 -3.46 -7.03
N THR A 115 -6.91 -2.32 -6.40
CA THR A 115 -5.63 -2.01 -5.74
C THR A 115 -5.37 -2.96 -4.56
N LEU A 116 -6.35 -3.15 -3.68
CA LEU A 116 -6.23 -4.08 -2.54
C LEU A 116 -6.10 -5.54 -2.99
N ARG A 117 -6.82 -5.95 -4.05
CA ARG A 117 -6.62 -7.28 -4.67
C ARG A 117 -5.20 -7.43 -5.20
N GLN A 118 -4.70 -6.45 -5.93
CA GLN A 118 -3.33 -6.45 -6.48
C GLN A 118 -2.28 -6.58 -5.37
N LEU A 119 -2.42 -5.84 -4.27
CA LEU A 119 -1.59 -5.95 -3.06
C LEU A 119 -1.66 -7.37 -2.45
N ALA A 120 -2.86 -7.91 -2.29
CA ALA A 120 -3.08 -9.24 -1.74
C ALA A 120 -2.47 -10.35 -2.62
N ASP A 121 -2.57 -10.24 -3.95
CA ASP A 121 -2.01 -11.20 -4.91
C ASP A 121 -0.49 -11.39 -4.77
N MET A 122 0.22 -10.41 -4.19
CA MET A 122 1.65 -10.48 -3.90
C MET A 122 1.99 -10.54 -2.41
N GLY A 123 1.00 -10.82 -1.56
CA GLY A 123 1.17 -11.02 -0.12
C GLY A 123 1.42 -9.75 0.69
N VAL A 124 1.04 -8.57 0.16
CA VAL A 124 1.12 -7.30 0.89
C VAL A 124 -0.24 -6.96 1.51
N ASP A 125 -0.25 -6.67 2.80
CA ASP A 125 -1.44 -6.27 3.55
C ASP A 125 -1.10 -5.13 4.54
N PHE A 126 -1.54 -3.92 4.23
CA PHE A 126 -1.34 -2.75 5.09
C PHE A 126 -2.32 -2.70 6.28
N SER A 127 -3.37 -3.52 6.29
CA SER A 127 -4.38 -3.50 7.35
C SER A 127 -3.90 -4.14 8.66
N ARG A 128 -2.88 -5.00 8.61
CA ARG A 128 -2.39 -5.81 9.76
C ARG A 128 -2.09 -5.02 11.03
N ASN A 129 -1.54 -3.82 10.91
CA ASN A 129 -1.27 -2.92 12.03
C ASN A 129 -1.71 -1.47 11.72
N THR A 130 -2.73 -1.34 10.89
CA THR A 130 -3.13 -0.03 10.37
C THR A 130 -3.54 0.92 11.48
N ILE A 131 -3.08 2.16 11.34
CA ILE A 131 -3.58 3.33 12.07
C ILE A 131 -4.45 4.23 11.18
N VAL A 132 -4.57 3.87 9.90
CA VAL A 132 -5.43 4.54 8.93
C VAL A 132 -6.82 3.90 9.02
N PRO A 133 -7.83 4.63 9.53
CA PRO A 133 -9.19 4.11 9.56
C PRO A 133 -9.77 4.07 8.15
N ASP A 134 -10.55 3.03 7.87
CA ASP A 134 -11.34 2.98 6.65
C ASP A 134 -12.39 4.09 6.66
N ASP A 135 -12.58 4.74 5.51
CA ASP A 135 -13.67 5.67 5.27
C ASP A 135 -14.31 5.41 3.90
N SER A 136 -15.31 6.20 3.54
CA SER A 136 -16.10 5.99 2.32
C SER A 136 -15.51 6.65 1.06
N SER A 137 -14.38 7.36 1.14
CA SER A 137 -13.95 8.23 0.04
C SER A 137 -12.44 8.35 -0.20
N SER A 138 -11.60 8.04 0.79
CA SER A 138 -10.17 8.32 0.73
C SER A 138 -9.28 7.25 1.35
N CYS A 139 -9.78 6.44 2.28
CA CYS A 139 -8.96 5.48 3.02
C CYS A 139 -9.60 4.08 3.01
N GLN A 140 -8.83 3.05 2.66
CA GLN A 140 -9.27 1.66 2.85
C GLN A 140 -8.08 0.70 3.00
N GLY A 141 -8.16 -0.22 3.96
CA GLY A 141 -7.22 -1.33 4.13
C GLY A 141 -5.79 -0.88 4.47
N GLY A 142 -5.64 0.23 5.20
CA GLY A 142 -4.33 0.81 5.50
C GLY A 142 -3.71 1.66 4.38
N VAL A 143 -4.48 1.96 3.34
CA VAL A 143 -4.05 2.78 2.18
C VAL A 143 -4.84 4.08 2.10
N ILE A 144 -4.13 5.19 1.93
CA ILE A 144 -4.66 6.52 1.62
C ILE A 144 -4.61 6.74 0.10
N PHE A 145 -5.77 7.02 -0.50
CA PHE A 145 -5.97 7.23 -1.94
C PHE A 145 -6.11 8.73 -2.23
N CYS A 146 -5.11 9.32 -2.87
CA CYS A 146 -5.06 10.76 -3.13
C CYS A 146 -5.76 11.19 -4.43
N ALA A 147 -6.18 10.25 -5.30
CA ALA A 147 -6.85 10.55 -6.56
C ALA A 147 -6.12 11.61 -7.44
N GLY A 148 -4.80 11.49 -7.54
CA GLY A 148 -3.92 12.43 -8.27
C GLY A 148 -3.61 13.73 -7.51
N GLY A 149 -4.22 13.94 -6.35
CA GLY A 149 -4.00 15.11 -5.49
C GLY A 149 -2.63 15.12 -4.80
N ASP A 150 -2.40 16.17 -4.00
CA ASP A 150 -1.15 16.32 -3.27
C ASP A 150 -1.06 15.30 -2.11
N LYS A 151 -0.05 14.42 -2.16
CA LYS A 151 0.19 13.41 -1.12
C LYS A 151 0.48 14.02 0.25
N GLY A 152 1.16 15.16 0.31
CA GLY A 152 1.42 15.88 1.55
C GLY A 152 0.15 16.42 2.19
N GLU A 153 -0.74 17.03 1.39
CA GLU A 153 -2.04 17.51 1.89
C GLU A 153 -2.95 16.36 2.35
N ASN A 154 -3.00 15.26 1.60
CA ASN A 154 -3.78 14.08 1.98
C ASN A 154 -3.26 13.44 3.27
N LEU A 155 -1.94 13.27 3.39
CA LEU A 155 -1.33 12.76 4.61
C LEU A 155 -1.59 13.70 5.79
N ASN A 156 -1.43 15.01 5.60
CA ASN A 156 -1.72 16.01 6.65
C ASN A 156 -3.19 15.98 7.08
N THR A 157 -4.11 15.85 6.13
CA THR A 157 -5.55 15.71 6.41
C THR A 157 -5.81 14.49 7.29
N PHE A 158 -5.18 13.35 6.98
CA PHE A 158 -5.24 12.16 7.82
C PHE A 158 -4.66 12.42 9.21
N LEU A 159 -3.44 12.97 9.31
CA LEU A 159 -2.76 13.24 10.58
C LEU A 159 -3.57 14.17 11.49
N SER A 160 -4.26 15.16 10.93
CA SER A 160 -5.10 16.10 11.69
C SER A 160 -6.28 15.46 12.42
N ARG A 161 -6.69 14.25 12.00
CA ARG A 161 -7.77 13.48 12.62
C ARG A 161 -7.30 12.62 13.80
N LEU A 162 -5.99 12.52 14.00
CA LEU A 162 -5.41 11.66 15.02
C LEU A 162 -5.14 12.45 16.30
N GLU A 163 -5.37 11.80 17.45
CA GLU A 163 -4.99 12.35 18.75
C GLU A 163 -3.47 12.40 18.95
N ARG A 164 -2.74 11.53 18.24
CA ARG A 164 -1.28 11.39 18.31
C ARG A 164 -0.68 11.20 16.93
N VAL A 165 0.43 11.88 16.70
CA VAL A 165 1.25 11.81 15.47
C VAL A 165 2.67 11.37 15.82
N PRO A 166 3.43 10.76 14.89
CA PRO A 166 4.76 10.26 15.18
C PRO A 166 5.76 11.41 15.29
N ARG A 167 6.91 11.15 15.93
CA ARG A 167 8.03 12.08 15.86
C ARG A 167 8.78 12.02 14.54
N HIS A 168 8.69 10.90 13.82
CA HIS A 168 9.43 10.65 12.60
C HIS A 168 8.59 9.93 11.55
N ILE A 169 8.66 10.38 10.30
CA ILE A 169 8.12 9.69 9.13
C ILE A 169 9.26 9.36 8.18
N VAL A 170 9.34 8.07 7.80
CA VAL A 170 10.13 7.61 6.66
C VAL A 170 9.19 7.42 5.49
N MET A 171 9.53 7.94 4.32
CA MET A 171 8.74 7.73 3.11
C MET A 171 9.59 7.24 1.94
N LEU A 172 9.09 6.23 1.23
CA LEU A 172 9.64 5.78 -0.06
C LEU A 172 8.64 6.11 -1.16
N ASP A 173 9.13 6.68 -2.25
CA ASP A 173 8.36 7.04 -3.44
C ASP A 173 9.32 7.10 -4.64
N ASP A 174 8.91 6.59 -5.80
CA ASP A 174 9.72 6.64 -7.01
C ASP A 174 9.88 8.08 -7.54
N LYS A 175 8.96 8.98 -7.21
CA LYS A 175 8.94 10.37 -7.68
C LYS A 175 9.30 11.34 -6.57
N LYS A 176 10.47 11.97 -6.73
CA LYS A 176 11.02 12.96 -5.80
C LYS A 176 10.02 14.07 -5.42
N LYS A 177 9.22 14.54 -6.37
CA LYS A 177 8.20 15.59 -6.15
C LYS A 177 7.20 15.22 -5.05
N HIS A 178 6.87 13.94 -4.88
CA HIS A 178 5.93 13.48 -3.86
C HIS A 178 6.56 13.52 -2.46
N LEU A 179 7.84 13.15 -2.35
CA LEU A 179 8.62 13.28 -1.12
C LEU A 179 8.77 14.75 -0.70
N GLU A 180 9.03 15.64 -1.65
CA GLU A 180 9.16 17.09 -1.39
C GLU A 180 7.84 17.67 -0.86
N ARG A 181 6.70 17.28 -1.45
CA ARG A 181 5.37 17.70 -0.98
C ARG A 181 5.06 17.22 0.43
N VAL A 182 5.36 15.96 0.73
CA VAL A 182 5.18 15.42 2.10
C VAL A 182 6.12 16.10 3.09
N MET A 183 7.39 16.31 2.74
CA MET A 183 8.36 17.03 3.58
C MET A 183 7.87 18.44 3.94
N ILE A 184 7.31 19.17 2.97
CA ILE A 184 6.74 20.51 3.16
C ILE A 184 5.52 20.43 4.10
N ALA A 185 4.60 19.49 3.88
CA ALA A 185 3.39 19.34 4.69
C ALA A 185 3.67 18.95 6.15
N LEU A 186 4.74 18.19 6.41
CA LEU A 186 5.11 17.74 7.77
C LEU A 186 5.88 18.79 8.58
N LYS A 187 6.52 19.76 7.91
CA LYS A 187 7.35 20.79 8.55
C LYS A 187 6.61 21.59 9.62
N PRO A 188 5.39 22.12 9.38
CA PRO A 188 4.64 22.87 10.40
C PRO A 188 4.20 22.00 11.60
N LEU A 189 4.11 20.68 11.43
CA LEU A 189 3.75 19.73 12.48
C LEU A 189 4.94 19.36 13.39
N GLY A 190 6.15 19.82 13.06
CA GLY A 190 7.36 19.46 13.80
C GLY A 190 7.76 17.99 13.67
N ILE A 191 7.23 17.28 12.67
CA ILE A 191 7.53 15.86 12.41
C ILE A 191 8.83 15.77 11.62
N HIS A 192 9.79 14.98 12.10
CA HIS A 192 11.02 14.72 11.37
C HIS A 192 10.74 13.88 10.12
N PHE A 193 11.49 14.10 9.05
CA PHE A 193 11.24 13.43 7.78
C PHE A 193 12.51 12.89 7.13
N SER A 194 12.47 11.61 6.76
CA SER A 194 13.47 10.97 5.91
C SER A 194 12.79 10.43 4.66
N GLY A 195 12.90 11.17 3.55
CA GLY A 195 12.39 10.77 2.26
C GLY A 195 13.45 10.01 1.44
N PHE A 196 13.00 8.99 0.72
CA PHE A 196 13.85 8.16 -0.11
C PHE A 196 13.26 8.06 -1.51
N ARG A 197 13.91 8.71 -2.48
CA ARG A 197 13.55 8.56 -3.88
C ARG A 197 14.02 7.19 -4.34
N TYR A 198 13.06 6.33 -4.64
CA TYR A 198 13.31 4.93 -4.84
C TYR A 198 13.49 4.61 -6.32
N GLY A 199 14.74 4.46 -6.76
CA GLY A 199 15.12 4.34 -8.17
C GLY A 199 15.26 2.91 -8.69
N TYR A 200 14.68 1.90 -8.03
CA TYR A 200 14.86 0.49 -8.43
C TYR A 200 14.36 0.20 -9.85
N LEU A 201 13.27 0.84 -10.28
CA LEU A 201 12.67 0.61 -11.60
C LEU A 201 13.01 1.67 -12.66
N ASP A 202 13.93 2.60 -12.41
CA ASP A 202 14.22 3.70 -13.34
C ASP A 202 14.53 3.21 -14.77
N GLU A 203 15.41 2.22 -14.88
CA GLU A 203 15.82 1.68 -16.19
C GLU A 203 14.64 1.02 -16.90
N LYS A 204 13.80 0.27 -16.18
CA LYS A 204 12.59 -0.35 -16.72
C LYS A 204 11.60 0.71 -17.21
N VAL A 205 11.42 1.79 -16.45
CA VAL A 205 10.53 2.91 -16.80
C VAL A 205 11.08 3.65 -18.02
N GLN A 206 12.39 3.87 -18.12
CA GLN A 206 13.02 4.50 -19.28
C GLN A 206 12.86 3.66 -20.57
N GLN A 207 12.83 2.34 -20.44
CA GLN A 207 12.63 1.41 -21.56
C GLN A 207 11.15 1.13 -21.87
N PHE A 208 10.22 1.83 -21.22
CA PHE A 208 8.79 1.63 -21.42
C PHE A 208 8.38 1.87 -22.89
N SER A 209 7.56 0.96 -23.43
CA SER A 209 6.99 1.06 -24.77
C SER A 209 5.47 1.21 -24.71
N MET A 210 4.99 2.38 -25.11
CA MET A 210 3.55 2.67 -25.24
C MET A 210 2.90 1.75 -26.28
N GLU A 211 3.61 1.42 -27.36
CA GLU A 211 3.13 0.51 -28.40
C GLU A 211 2.88 -0.90 -27.85
N ALA A 212 3.84 -1.44 -27.08
CA ALA A 212 3.69 -2.74 -26.45
C ALA A 212 2.50 -2.77 -25.48
N ALA A 213 2.33 -1.70 -24.68
CA ALA A 213 1.18 -1.57 -23.77
C ALA A 213 -0.16 -1.48 -24.51
N ASN A 214 -0.21 -0.81 -25.65
CA ASN A 214 -1.43 -0.69 -26.46
C ASN A 214 -1.79 -2.00 -27.19
N ILE A 215 -0.79 -2.76 -27.64
CA ILE A 215 -1.02 -4.12 -28.16
C ILE A 215 -1.60 -5.00 -27.04
N GLN A 216 -1.05 -4.92 -25.82
CA GLN A 216 -1.57 -5.64 -24.65
C GLN A 216 -3.01 -5.23 -24.31
N LEU A 217 -3.34 -3.94 -24.37
CA LEU A 217 -4.73 -3.47 -24.23
C LEU A 217 -5.65 -4.10 -25.29
N ALA A 218 -5.18 -4.25 -26.54
CA ALA A 218 -5.98 -4.84 -27.62
C ALA A 218 -6.33 -6.31 -27.41
N HIS A 219 -5.50 -7.07 -26.69
CA HIS A 219 -5.86 -8.42 -26.26
C HIS A 219 -7.07 -8.47 -25.32
N LEU A 220 -7.36 -7.38 -24.60
CA LEU A 220 -8.53 -7.29 -23.72
C LEU A 220 -9.81 -6.91 -24.46
N TRP A 221 -9.77 -6.58 -25.76
CA TRP A 221 -10.88 -5.97 -26.50
C TRP A 221 -12.23 -6.63 -26.24
N LYS A 222 -12.29 -7.96 -26.33
CA LYS A 222 -13.53 -8.75 -26.15
C LYS A 222 -14.08 -8.75 -24.72
N TRP A 223 -13.25 -8.43 -23.73
CA TRP A 223 -13.61 -8.37 -22.32
C TRP A 223 -13.94 -6.94 -21.84
N LEU A 224 -13.69 -5.93 -22.67
CA LEU A 224 -14.02 -4.54 -22.37
C LEU A 224 -15.49 -4.26 -22.68
N SER A 225 -16.11 -3.38 -21.87
CA SER A 225 -17.47 -2.92 -22.12
C SER A 225 -17.54 -2.07 -23.40
N ALA A 226 -18.72 -1.95 -23.99
CA ALA A 226 -18.94 -1.13 -25.19
C ALA A 226 -18.49 0.33 -24.99
N THR A 227 -18.78 0.91 -23.82
CA THR A 227 -18.35 2.26 -23.46
C THR A 227 -16.83 2.40 -23.46
N VAL A 228 -16.11 1.45 -22.87
CA VAL A 228 -14.64 1.49 -22.82
C VAL A 228 -14.04 1.27 -24.21
N GLN A 229 -14.64 0.42 -25.04
CA GLN A 229 -14.23 0.25 -26.44
C GLN A 229 -14.41 1.55 -27.24
N GLU A 230 -15.49 2.29 -27.01
CA GLU A 230 -15.71 3.60 -27.63
C GLU A 230 -14.67 4.63 -27.16
N ASP A 231 -14.39 4.70 -25.86
CA ASP A 231 -13.35 5.56 -25.31
C ASP A 231 -11.97 5.26 -25.93
N ILE A 232 -11.64 3.98 -26.10
CA ILE A 232 -10.39 3.54 -26.75
C ILE A 232 -10.30 4.02 -28.20
N LYS A 233 -11.41 3.90 -28.96
CA LYS A 233 -11.48 4.38 -30.35
C LYS A 233 -11.34 5.89 -30.41
N LYS A 234 -12.06 6.62 -29.55
CA LYS A 234 -11.99 8.09 -29.43
C LYS A 234 -10.57 8.56 -29.15
N LEU A 235 -9.86 7.86 -28.26
CA LEU A 235 -8.48 8.14 -27.89
C LEU A 235 -7.44 7.61 -28.90
N LYS A 236 -7.86 6.81 -29.90
CA LYS A 236 -6.99 6.21 -30.91
C LYS A 236 -5.83 5.40 -30.29
N LEU A 237 -6.12 4.61 -29.25
CA LEU A 237 -5.09 3.85 -28.53
C LEU A 237 -4.74 2.53 -29.23
N ILE A 238 -5.67 1.94 -29.95
CA ILE A 238 -5.49 0.67 -30.66
C ILE A 238 -5.67 0.91 -32.16
N ALA A 239 -4.82 0.28 -32.98
CA ALA A 239 -4.96 0.27 -34.43
C ALA A 239 -6.10 -0.68 -34.85
N GLU A 240 -6.87 -0.31 -35.89
CA GLU A 240 -8.11 -1.01 -36.26
C GLU A 240 -7.90 -2.51 -36.55
N GLU A 241 -6.75 -2.87 -37.12
CA GLU A 241 -6.35 -4.25 -37.42
C GLU A 241 -6.21 -5.16 -36.18
N HIS A 242 -5.96 -4.58 -35.00
CA HIS A 242 -5.79 -5.31 -33.75
C HIS A 242 -7.10 -5.45 -32.95
N MET A 243 -8.18 -4.76 -33.35
CA MET A 243 -9.43 -4.74 -32.60
C MET A 243 -10.19 -6.08 -32.75
N GLY A 244 -10.30 -6.83 -31.65
CA GLY A 244 -11.09 -8.07 -31.60
C GLY A 244 -10.47 -9.29 -32.30
N THR A 245 -9.28 -9.13 -32.87
CA THR A 245 -8.51 -10.21 -33.52
C THR A 245 -7.61 -10.95 -32.54
N LEU A 246 -7.19 -10.28 -31.46
CA LEU A 246 -6.25 -10.81 -30.47
C LEU A 246 -6.96 -11.52 -29.31
N SER A 247 -6.31 -12.57 -28.77
CA SER A 247 -6.84 -13.38 -27.67
C SER A 247 -6.20 -13.02 -26.32
N PRO A 248 -6.97 -12.72 -25.27
CA PRO A 248 -6.42 -12.37 -23.95
C PRO A 248 -5.67 -13.52 -23.28
N LEU A 249 -5.90 -14.77 -23.71
CA LEU A 249 -5.24 -15.95 -23.15
C LEU A 249 -3.72 -15.96 -23.33
N VAL A 250 -3.18 -15.16 -24.28
CA VAL A 250 -1.72 -14.97 -24.45
C VAL A 250 -1.07 -14.42 -23.17
N TYR A 251 -1.83 -13.69 -22.36
CA TYR A 251 -1.38 -13.09 -21.11
C TYR A 251 -2.11 -13.66 -19.89
N SER A 252 -2.54 -14.94 -19.91
CA SER A 252 -3.32 -15.55 -18.83
C SER A 252 -2.68 -15.45 -17.43
N GLU A 253 -1.35 -15.41 -17.35
CA GLU A 253 -0.61 -15.26 -16.10
C GLU A 253 -0.50 -13.80 -15.61
N SER A 254 -0.71 -12.85 -16.51
CA SER A 254 -0.57 -11.40 -16.29
C SER A 254 -1.91 -10.67 -16.26
N PHE A 255 -2.96 -11.24 -16.87
CA PHE A 255 -4.33 -10.76 -16.79
C PHE A 255 -5.12 -11.55 -15.74
N PHE A 256 -5.77 -10.82 -14.85
CA PHE A 256 -6.83 -11.31 -14.01
C PHE A 256 -8.13 -11.38 -14.81
N HIS A 257 -8.76 -12.55 -14.79
CA HIS A 257 -10.14 -12.72 -15.22
C HIS A 257 -10.88 -13.47 -14.11
N PRO A 258 -12.10 -13.07 -13.69
CA PRO A 258 -12.83 -13.76 -12.63
C PRO A 258 -13.04 -15.26 -12.87
N GLU A 259 -13.16 -15.67 -14.14
CA GLU A 259 -13.28 -17.09 -14.52
C GLU A 259 -11.92 -17.83 -14.59
N HIS A 260 -10.81 -17.10 -14.46
CA HIS A 260 -9.44 -17.63 -14.46
C HIS A 260 -8.59 -17.01 -13.31
N PRO A 261 -8.97 -17.23 -12.03
CA PRO A 261 -8.21 -16.70 -10.91
C PRO A 261 -6.88 -17.47 -10.71
N LEU A 262 -5.82 -16.80 -10.24
CA LEU A 262 -4.53 -17.46 -9.88
C LEU A 262 -4.67 -18.45 -8.74
N HIS A 263 -5.57 -18.13 -7.81
CA HIS A 263 -5.84 -18.93 -6.65
C HIS A 263 -7.31 -19.31 -6.71
N SER A 264 -7.59 -20.61 -6.74
CA SER A 264 -8.96 -21.10 -6.62
C SER A 264 -9.58 -20.50 -5.37
N ILE A 265 -10.71 -19.79 -5.51
CA ILE A 265 -11.55 -19.45 -4.37
C ILE A 265 -11.95 -20.79 -3.77
N SER A 266 -11.33 -21.19 -2.66
CA SER A 266 -11.82 -22.31 -1.86
C SER A 266 -13.11 -21.85 -1.19
N SER A 267 -14.20 -21.81 -1.96
CA SER A 267 -15.55 -21.75 -1.42
C SER A 267 -15.85 -23.12 -0.81
N LYS A 268 -15.41 -23.34 0.43
CA LYS A 268 -16.15 -24.28 1.28
C LYS A 268 -17.33 -23.49 1.83
N PRO A 269 -18.58 -23.86 1.51
CA PRO A 269 -19.72 -23.37 2.26
C PRO A 269 -19.50 -23.82 3.70
N HIS A 270 -19.70 -22.92 4.66
CA HIS A 270 -19.99 -23.31 6.02
C HIS A 270 -21.28 -24.14 5.96
N ALA A 271 -21.13 -25.46 5.88
CA ALA A 271 -22.19 -26.37 6.28
C ALA A 271 -22.38 -26.14 7.78
N GLU A 272 -23.59 -25.75 8.15
CA GLU A 272 -24.11 -25.90 9.50
C GLU A 272 -23.98 -27.37 9.90
N GLU A 273 -22.96 -27.69 10.68
CA GLU A 273 -22.96 -28.90 11.49
C GLU A 273 -23.24 -28.51 12.94
N SER A 274 -24.26 -29.18 13.44
CA SER A 274 -24.91 -29.01 14.71
C SER A 274 -23.97 -29.10 15.91
N SER A 275 -24.34 -28.30 16.90
CA SER A 275 -23.87 -28.39 18.28
C SER A 275 -24.06 -29.81 18.82
N GLN A 276 -22.95 -30.50 19.11
CA GLN A 276 -22.76 -31.27 20.34
C GLN A 276 -21.34 -31.86 20.43
N GLY A 277 -20.62 -31.49 21.50
CA GLY A 277 -19.50 -32.27 22.04
C GLY A 277 -18.10 -31.86 21.58
N LYS A 278 -17.52 -30.85 22.25
CA LYS A 278 -16.07 -30.77 22.58
C LYS A 278 -15.74 -29.57 23.49
N HIS A 279 -16.45 -29.44 24.61
CA HIS A 279 -15.91 -28.73 25.78
C HIS A 279 -15.00 -29.70 26.55
N SER A 280 -13.69 -29.62 26.30
CA SER A 280 -12.58 -29.95 27.22
C SER A 280 -11.34 -30.31 26.41
N LYS A 281 -10.50 -29.32 26.09
CA LYS A 281 -9.04 -29.49 25.85
C LYS A 281 -8.26 -28.18 25.61
N LEU A 282 -8.78 -27.03 26.08
CA LEU A 282 -8.10 -25.74 26.02
C LEU A 282 -7.99 -25.09 27.42
N LEU A 283 -7.50 -25.88 28.40
CA LEU A 283 -7.17 -25.39 29.75
C LEU A 283 -5.94 -26.10 30.36
N GLN A 284 -5.03 -26.55 29.51
CA GLN A 284 -3.72 -27.07 29.91
C GLN A 284 -2.65 -26.65 28.90
N ARG A 285 -2.32 -25.35 28.88
CA ARG A 285 -1.07 -24.83 28.28
C ARG A 285 -0.88 -23.35 28.63
N SER A 286 -0.90 -23.04 29.92
CA SER A 286 -0.55 -21.72 30.44
C SER A 286 -0.02 -21.79 31.88
N LEU A 287 0.85 -22.76 32.16
CA LEU A 287 1.65 -22.82 33.40
C LEU A 287 3.00 -23.51 33.12
N SER A 288 3.88 -22.86 32.34
CA SER A 288 5.29 -23.28 32.23
C SER A 288 6.20 -22.14 31.76
N ALA A 289 6.15 -20.99 32.44
CA ALA A 289 7.12 -19.90 32.24
C ALA A 289 7.32 -19.05 33.51
N ALA A 290 7.32 -19.68 34.69
CA ALA A 290 7.62 -19.00 35.96
C ALA A 290 8.38 -19.95 36.90
N SER A 291 9.62 -20.30 36.55
CA SER A 291 10.52 -21.03 37.46
C SER A 291 12.00 -20.88 37.08
N PHE A 292 12.46 -19.66 36.74
CA PHE A 292 13.87 -19.43 36.39
C PHE A 292 14.61 -18.39 37.23
N PHE A 293 14.01 -17.84 38.30
CA PHE A 293 14.73 -17.04 39.29
C PHE A 293 14.19 -17.32 40.70
N SER A 294 14.87 -18.21 41.44
CA SER A 294 14.87 -18.24 42.91
C SER A 294 15.72 -19.43 43.38
N LYS A 295 16.99 -19.18 43.70
CA LYS A 295 17.77 -19.90 44.71
C LYS A 295 19.08 -19.15 44.93
N GLY A 296 19.25 -18.57 46.12
CA GLY A 296 20.52 -18.00 46.54
C GLY A 296 20.41 -17.08 47.76
N ASN A 297 20.58 -17.68 48.93
CA ASN A 297 20.99 -17.09 50.22
C ASN A 297 19.95 -16.36 51.10
N GLN A 298 19.47 -17.12 52.09
CA GLN A 298 19.22 -16.60 53.43
C GLN A 298 20.52 -16.63 54.25
N ALA A 299 20.87 -15.51 54.88
CA ALA A 299 21.50 -15.45 56.20
C ALA A 299 21.45 -14.01 56.72
N GLY A 300 20.99 -13.83 57.97
CA GLY A 300 21.45 -12.74 58.83
C GLY A 300 20.48 -11.61 59.19
N LEU A 301 19.67 -11.87 60.22
CA LEU A 301 19.52 -11.08 61.45
C LEU A 301 18.95 -9.63 61.47
N ALA A 302 17.94 -9.51 62.35
CA ALA A 302 17.69 -8.48 63.36
C ALA A 302 16.73 -7.30 63.06
N PHE A 303 15.52 -7.46 63.62
CA PHE A 303 14.71 -6.51 64.38
C PHE A 303 15.14 -5.02 64.41
N ASN A 304 14.21 -4.13 64.06
CA ASN A 304 13.71 -3.13 65.01
C ASN A 304 12.36 -2.50 64.59
N THR A 305 11.52 -2.31 65.59
CA THR A 305 10.19 -1.69 65.60
C THR A 305 10.24 -0.18 65.89
N ARG A 306 9.32 0.61 65.30
CA ARG A 306 8.61 1.80 65.84
C ARG A 306 7.74 2.42 64.71
N TYR A 307 6.41 2.52 64.83
CA TYR A 307 5.61 3.62 65.43
C TYR A 307 5.99 5.00 64.81
N GLU A 308 5.13 5.81 64.14
CA GLU A 308 3.79 6.36 64.42
C GLU A 308 3.22 7.00 63.11
N ASN A 309 1.94 6.84 62.74
CA ASN A 309 0.76 7.71 62.99
C ASN A 309 0.76 9.15 62.41
N GLY A 310 -0.36 9.54 61.78
CA GLY A 310 -0.82 10.94 61.64
C GLY A 310 -1.02 11.46 60.20
N THR A 311 -2.11 11.20 59.48
CA THR A 311 -3.44 11.86 59.51
C THR A 311 -3.53 13.28 58.89
N ARG A 312 -4.49 13.42 57.94
CA ARG A 312 -5.40 14.56 57.62
C ARG A 312 -5.07 15.58 56.50
N CYS A 313 -5.91 15.48 55.45
CA CYS A 313 -6.78 16.47 54.80
C CYS A 313 -6.50 17.98 54.96
N ILE A 314 -6.64 18.76 53.87
CA ILE A 314 -7.78 19.67 53.55
C ILE A 314 -7.44 20.55 52.34
N ASN A 315 -8.47 20.77 51.51
CA ASN A 315 -8.68 21.76 50.45
C ASN A 315 -7.92 23.10 50.53
N ARG A 316 -7.50 23.59 49.35
CA ARG A 316 -7.90 24.87 48.77
C ARG A 316 -7.74 24.82 47.25
#